data_AF-A0A7V7VLK8-F1
#
_entry.id   AF-A0A7V7VLK8-F1
#
_cell.length_a   1.000
_cell.length_b   1.000
_cell.length_c   1.000
_cell.angle_alpha   90.00
_cell.angle_beta   90.00
_cell.angle_gamma   90.00
#
_symmetry.space_group_name_H-M   'P 1'
#
loop_
_entity.id
_entity.type
_entity.pdbx_description
1 polymer ?
#
loop_
_entity_poly.entity_id
_entity_poly.type
_entity_poly.pdbx_seq_one_letter_code
_entity_poly.pdbx_strand_id
1 'polypeptide(L)' 'MTEAPVRNHPHTMNPFFSRNIGIYGRLVRGLTGLALLLAAYLSHPVGLSGTLTGAGIFLLFEALRGWCVLRACRIKTPL' A
#
# COMPACT_ATOMS: atom_id res chain seq x y z
N MET A 1 -12.53 48.21 25.39
CA MET A 1 -12.78 47.48 24.13
C MET A 1 -11.64 46.50 23.97
N THR A 2 -11.86 45.24 24.33
CA THR A 2 -10.83 44.19 24.40
C THR A 2 -11.01 43.31 23.18
N GLU A 3 -10.10 43.40 22.20
CA GLU A 3 -10.17 42.62 20.97
C GLU A 3 -9.69 41.18 21.25
N ALA A 4 -10.55 40.19 21.04
CA ALA A 4 -10.20 38.78 21.20
C ALA A 4 -9.36 38.31 20.00
N PRO A 5 -8.33 37.45 20.21
CA PRO A 5 -7.49 36.97 19.13
C PRO A 5 -8.22 35.99 18.20
N VAL A 6 -8.26 36.29 16.91
CA VAL A 6 -8.76 35.41 15.83
C VAL A 6 -7.85 34.20 15.72
N ARG A 7 -8.32 33.02 16.13
CA ARG A 7 -7.59 31.75 15.94
C ARG A 7 -7.71 31.28 14.50
N ASN A 8 -6.63 31.40 13.74
CA ASN A 8 -6.47 30.71 12.45
C ASN A 8 -6.29 29.21 12.71
N HIS A 9 -7.28 28.39 12.34
CA HIS A 9 -7.09 26.94 12.29
C HIS A 9 -6.33 26.60 10.99
N PRO A 10 -5.12 26.01 11.07
CA PRO A 10 -4.46 25.52 9.89
C PRO A 10 -5.30 24.38 9.30
N HIS A 11 -5.71 24.55 8.04
CA HIS A 11 -6.28 23.46 7.22
C HIS A 11 -5.24 22.35 7.12
N THR A 12 -5.32 21.38 8.03
CA THR A 12 -4.42 20.24 8.06
C THR A 12 -4.82 19.33 6.91
N MET A 13 -3.95 19.20 5.90
CA MET A 13 -4.22 18.34 4.75
C MET A 13 -4.51 16.92 5.23
N ASN A 14 -5.66 16.40 4.81
CA ASN A 14 -6.15 15.08 5.19
C ASN A 14 -5.07 14.01 4.94
N PRO A 15 -4.68 13.22 5.96
CA PRO A 15 -3.65 12.21 5.79
C PRO A 15 -4.31 10.95 5.21
N PHE A 16 -4.95 11.05 4.05
CA PHE A 16 -5.36 9.89 3.25
C PHE A 16 -4.16 9.01 2.90
N PHE A 17 -2.96 9.60 2.92
CA PHE A 17 -1.66 8.94 2.81
C PHE A 17 -1.00 8.62 4.16
N SER A 18 -1.76 8.56 5.26
CA SER A 18 -1.25 8.08 6.54
C SER A 18 -0.97 6.59 6.44
N ARG A 19 0.18 6.16 6.98
CA ARG A 19 0.67 4.78 7.00
C ARG A 19 -0.29 3.89 7.81
N ASN A 20 -1.37 3.44 7.18
CA ASN A 20 -2.47 2.69 7.80
C ASN A 20 -2.19 1.18 7.89
N ILE A 21 -1.01 0.71 7.49
CA ILE A 21 -0.63 -0.70 7.57
C ILE A 21 0.46 -0.94 8.62
N GLY A 22 0.22 -1.92 9.49
CA GLY A 22 1.23 -2.43 10.42
C GLY A 22 2.42 -3.03 9.67
N ILE A 23 3.57 -3.09 10.34
CA ILE A 23 4.82 -3.65 9.79
C ILE A 23 4.62 -5.07 9.24
N TYR A 24 3.77 -5.89 9.89
CA TYR A 24 3.43 -7.24 9.44
C TYR A 24 2.70 -7.26 8.10
N GLY A 25 1.67 -6.42 7.91
CA GLY A 25 0.92 -6.36 6.66
C GLY A 25 1.76 -5.86 5.48
N ARG A 26 2.78 -5.04 5.75
CA ARG A 26 3.80 -4.63 4.77
C ARG A 26 4.73 -5.78 4.41
N LEU A 27 5.23 -6.50 5.41
CA LEU A 27 6.14 -7.63 5.24
C LEU A 27 5.49 -8.75 4.42
N VAL A 28 4.27 -9.17 4.78
CA VAL A 28 3.55 -10.22 4.06
C VAL A 28 3.39 -9.85 2.58
N ARG A 29 2.99 -8.62 2.27
CA ARG A 29 2.84 -8.17 0.86
C ARG A 29 4.15 -8.05 0.11
N GLY A 30 5.20 -7.54 0.77
CA GLY A 30 6.54 -7.53 0.19
C GLY A 30 7.03 -8.94 -0.13
N LEU A 31 6.83 -9.89 0.79
CA LEU A 31 7.19 -11.29 0.62
C LEU A 31 6.35 -11.97 -0.48
N THR A 32 5.04 -11.74 -0.51
CA THR A 32 4.17 -12.29 -1.55
C THR A 32 4.51 -11.71 -2.94
N GLY A 33 4.79 -10.41 -3.04
CA GLY A 33 5.22 -9.79 -4.28
C GLY A 33 6.58 -10.30 -4.76
N LEU A 34 7.54 -10.49 -3.84
CA LEU A 34 8.84 -11.09 -4.14
C LEU A 34 8.70 -12.55 -4.60
N ALA A 35 7.84 -13.33 -3.94
CA ALA A 35 7.54 -14.70 -4.34
C ALA A 35 6.91 -14.78 -5.73
N LEU A 36 6.01 -13.85 -6.07
CA LEU A 36 5.43 -13.73 -7.41
C LEU A 36 6.47 -13.37 -8.47
N LEU A 37 7.42 -12.47 -8.17
CA LEU A 37 8.52 -12.14 -9.08
C LEU A 37 9.46 -13.33 -9.31
N LEU A 38 9.79 -14.07 -8.25
CA LEU A 38 10.57 -15.31 -8.36
C LEU A 38 9.83 -16.35 -9.21
N ALA A 39 8.54 -16.56 -8.96
CA ALA A 39 7.72 -17.46 -9.75
C ALA A 39 7.61 -17.01 -11.22
N ALA A 40 7.57 -15.70 -11.48
CA ALA A 40 7.60 -15.16 -12.85
C ALA A 40 8.92 -15.47 -13.56
N TYR A 41 10.03 -15.37 -12.83
CA TYR A 41 11.37 -15.64 -13.35
C TYR A 41 11.57 -17.12 -13.70
N LEU A 42 11.03 -18.03 -12.89
CA LEU A 42 11.06 -19.47 -13.19
C LEU A 42 10.01 -19.92 -14.23
N SER A 43 9.06 -19.06 -14.59
CA SER A 43 8.00 -19.39 -15.53
C SER A 43 8.45 -19.21 -16.99
N HIS A 44 8.56 -20.30 -17.74
CA HIS A 44 8.85 -20.31 -19.19
C HIS A 44 7.75 -19.76 -20.12
N PRO A 45 6.43 -19.90 -19.85
CA PRO A 45 5.41 -19.31 -20.72
C PRO A 45 5.36 -17.78 -20.57
N VAL A 46 5.58 -17.08 -21.68
CA VAL A 46 5.65 -15.60 -21.76
C VAL A 46 4.40 -14.90 -21.23
N GLY A 47 3.21 -15.46 -21.44
CA GLY A 47 1.95 -14.87 -20.96
C GLY A 47 1.77 -14.96 -19.44
N LEU A 48 2.23 -16.06 -18.84
CA LEU A 48 2.16 -16.26 -17.39
C LEU A 48 3.24 -15.43 -16.67
N SER A 49 4.44 -15.38 -17.24
CA SER A 49 5.54 -14.57 -16.69
C SER A 49 5.19 -13.07 -16.64
N GLY A 50 4.55 -12.55 -17.69
CA GLY A 50 4.12 -11.14 -17.73
C GLY A 50 3.08 -10.79 -16.67
N THR A 51 2.07 -11.64 -16.49
CA THR A 51 1.00 -11.42 -15.48
C THR A 51 1.52 -11.57 -14.06
N LEU A 52 2.38 -12.55 -13.77
CA LEU A 52 3.03 -12.67 -12.46
C LEU A 52 3.97 -11.50 -12.17
N THR A 53 4.70 -11.02 -13.17
CA THR A 53 5.58 -9.85 -13.02
C THR A 53 4.77 -8.60 -12.69
N GLY A 54 3.69 -8.34 -13.43
CA GLY A 54 2.79 -7.22 -13.15
C GLY A 54 2.15 -7.29 -11.76
N ALA A 55 1.66 -8.47 -11.37
CA ALA A 55 1.07 -8.69 -10.05
C ALA A 55 2.11 -8.54 -8.92
N GLY A 56 3.32 -9.05 -9.10
CA GLY A 56 4.42 -8.96 -8.14
C GLY A 56 4.89 -7.52 -7.93
N ILE A 57 5.09 -6.76 -9.01
CA ILE A 57 5.45 -5.33 -8.95
C ILE A 57 4.34 -4.53 -8.26
N PHE A 58 3.08 -4.79 -8.59
CA PHE A 58 1.94 -4.11 -7.97
C PHE A 58 1.88 -4.33 -6.46
N LEU A 59 2.07 -5.58 -6.01
CA LEU A 59 2.14 -5.91 -4.58
C LEU A 59 3.32 -5.25 -3.87
N LEU A 60 4.49 -5.20 -4.52
CA LEU A 60 5.67 -4.50 -3.99
C LEU A 60 5.41 -3.00 -3.87
N PHE A 61 4.75 -2.39 -4.86
CA PHE A 61 4.37 -0.98 -4.83
C PHE A 61 3.40 -0.68 -3.68
N GLU A 62 2.38 -1.51 -3.47
CA GLU A 62 1.48 -1.41 -2.31
C GLU A 62 2.24 -1.55 -0.98
N ALA A 63 3.19 -2.49 -0.90
CA ALA A 63 4.03 -2.68 0.28
C ALA A 63 4.93 -1.47 0.57
N LEU A 64 5.57 -0.87 -0.45
CA LEU A 64 6.42 0.31 -0.31
C LEU A 64 5.62 1.54 0.12
N ARG A 65 4.46 1.77 -0.51
CA ARG A 65 3.57 2.89 -0.19
C ARG A 65 2.94 2.75 1.20
N GLY A 66 2.95 1.56 1.79
CA GLY A 66 2.34 1.32 3.10
C GLY A 66 0.83 1.48 3.08
N TRP A 67 0.26 1.33 1.90
CA TRP A 67 -1.14 1.56 1.59
C TRP A 67 -1.64 0.31 0.87
N CYS A 68 -2.74 -0.24 1.37
CA CYS A 68 -3.39 -1.39 0.74
C CYS A 68 -4.75 -0.99 0.24
N VAL A 69 -4.98 -1.24 -1.05
CA VAL A 69 -6.27 -1.05 -1.70
C VAL A 69 -7.35 -1.83 -0.95
N LEU A 70 -7.06 -3.06 -0.49
CA LEU A 70 -8.01 -3.86 0.30
C LEU A 70 -8.51 -3.15 1.58
N ARG A 71 -7.62 -2.44 2.31
CA ARG A 71 -8.04 -1.64 3.47
C ARG A 71 -8.75 -0.34 3.05
N ALA A 72 -8.35 0.27 1.93
CA ALA A 72 -9.06 1.42 1.36
C ALA A 72 -10.50 1.05 0.96
N CYS A 73 -10.70 -0.17 0.47
CA CYS A 73 -12.01 -0.77 0.22
C CYS A 73 -12.76 -1.23 1.49
N ARG A 74 -12.28 -0.89 2.70
CA ARG A 74 -12.88 -1.29 3.98
C ARG A 74 -13.00 -2.82 4.19
N ILE A 75 -12.25 -3.61 3.42
CA ILE A 75 -12.22 -5.07 3.60
C ILE A 75 -11.43 -5.34 4.88
N LYS A 76 -12.11 -5.84 5.91
CA LYS A 76 -11.50 -6.33 7.15
C LYS A 76 -10.67 -7.56 6.82
N THR A 77 -9.41 -7.35 6.47
CA THR A 77 -8.44 -8.45 6.37
C THR A 77 -7.94 -8.76 7.77
N PRO A 78 -8.11 -9.98 8.30
CA PRO A 78 -7.49 -10.41 9.54
C PRO A 78 -5.99 -10.61 9.28
N LEU A 79 -5.22 -9.52 9.37
CA LEU A 79 -3.75 -9.50 9.41
C LEU A 79 -3.28 -8.33 10.28
#